data_AF-A0A420ZA11-F1
#
_entry.id   AF-A0A420ZA11-F1
#
_cell.length_a   1.000
_cell.length_b   1.000
_cell.length_c   1.000
_cell.angle_alpha   90.00
_cell.angle_beta   90.00
_cell.angle_gamma   90.00
#
_symmetry.space_group_name_H-M   'P 1'
#
loop_
_entity.id
_entity.type
_entity.pdbx_description
1 polymer ?
#
loop_
_entity_poly.entity_id
_entity_poly.type
_entity_poly.pdbx_seq_one_letter_code
_entity_poly.pdbx_strand_id
1 'polypeptide(L)'
;MVRSQLAQTIKAEIEHYLNIPYAINKLKNGHIVEEVPYGAKGNWLQIKNITKKITKKEKIDLSKPSSQQLYNFRKKHKIGIDCSGLAYHLLDKTYQLLFNQSIKFKLVGTNNKKGVRRLSANMLTNPINSMPILKYENIQTADLIRFNQAKHVIFIVEKKDNIITYVHNSRYTQKRGVHYGQIKITNPQKSLNFQQWSDTHLNGQPYSQFFFPNSGDGIFRLKCLTNL
;
A
#
# COMPACT_ATOMS: atom_id res chain seq x y z
N MET A 1 -19.32 -1.39 16.80
CA MET A 1 -19.00 -2.84 16.74
C MET A 1 -18.53 -3.27 15.35
N VAL A 2 -19.18 -2.88 14.25
CA VAL A 2 -18.79 -3.27 12.88
C VAL A 2 -17.40 -2.74 12.46
N ARG A 3 -17.06 -1.49 12.80
CA ARG A 3 -15.77 -0.88 12.42
C ARG A 3 -14.54 -1.55 13.06
N SER A 4 -14.65 -2.00 14.32
CA SER A 4 -13.55 -2.70 15.01
C SER A 4 -13.28 -4.08 14.41
N GLN A 5 -14.32 -4.79 14.00
CA GLN A 5 -14.20 -6.10 13.34
C GLN A 5 -13.58 -5.98 11.93
N LEU A 6 -13.94 -4.93 11.19
CA LEU A 6 -13.32 -4.64 9.89
C LEU A 6 -11.82 -4.41 10.04
N ALA A 7 -11.40 -3.52 10.93
CA ALA A 7 -9.98 -3.22 11.16
C ALA A 7 -9.19 -4.48 11.58
N GLN A 8 -9.77 -5.32 12.45
CA GLN A 8 -9.14 -6.58 12.87
C GLN A 8 -8.99 -7.57 11.70
N THR A 9 -10.01 -7.69 10.84
CA THR A 9 -9.95 -8.58 9.67
C THR A 9 -8.93 -8.08 8.64
N ILE A 10 -8.83 -6.76 8.44
CA ILE A 10 -7.83 -6.17 7.56
C ILE A 10 -6.41 -6.34 8.14
N LYS A 11 -6.22 -6.22 9.45
CA LYS A 11 -4.95 -6.55 10.10
C LYS A 11 -4.53 -7.99 9.81
N ALA A 12 -5.44 -8.96 9.94
CA ALA A 12 -5.17 -10.35 9.60
C ALA A 12 -4.77 -10.55 8.12
N GLU A 13 -5.41 -9.82 7.19
CA GLU A 13 -5.01 -9.86 5.77
C GLU A 13 -3.58 -9.28 5.57
N ILE A 14 -3.23 -8.20 6.27
CA ILE A 14 -1.91 -7.55 6.18
C ILE A 14 -0.79 -8.48 6.65
N GLU A 15 -1.03 -9.35 7.62
CA GLU A 15 -0.04 -10.32 8.10
C GLU A 15 0.52 -11.20 6.96
N HIS A 16 -0.30 -11.52 5.95
CA HIS A 16 0.17 -12.26 4.78
C HIS A 16 1.15 -11.48 3.90
N TYR A 17 1.13 -10.16 4.00
CA TYR A 17 1.96 -9.26 3.22
C TYR A 17 3.25 -8.83 3.93
N LEU A 18 3.32 -8.90 5.26
CA LEU A 18 4.48 -8.42 6.02
C LEU A 18 5.79 -9.00 5.48
N ASN A 19 6.81 -8.14 5.39
CA ASN A 19 8.12 -8.47 4.84
C ASN A 19 8.13 -8.91 3.36
N ILE A 20 7.05 -8.73 2.58
CA ILE A 20 7.16 -8.81 1.12
C ILE A 20 7.98 -7.60 0.64
N PRO A 21 9.06 -7.78 -0.15
CA PRO A 21 9.88 -6.67 -0.57
C PRO A 21 9.15 -5.77 -1.57
N TYR A 22 9.59 -4.51 -1.65
CA TYR A 22 9.17 -3.61 -2.72
C TYR A 22 9.73 -4.10 -4.05
N ALA A 23 8.88 -4.21 -5.06
CA ALA A 23 9.27 -4.50 -6.44
C ALA A 23 8.54 -3.57 -7.39
N ILE A 24 9.15 -3.25 -8.52
CA ILE A 24 8.54 -2.52 -9.64
C ILE A 24 9.15 -3.02 -10.94
N ASN A 25 8.41 -2.89 -12.03
CA ASN A 25 8.96 -3.07 -13.37
C ASN A 25 10.10 -2.08 -13.63
N LYS A 26 11.11 -2.52 -14.38
CA LYS A 26 12.16 -1.63 -14.88
C LYS A 26 11.63 -0.92 -16.12
N LEU A 27 11.68 0.41 -16.10
CA LEU A 27 11.27 1.24 -17.23
C LEU A 27 12.50 1.85 -17.92
N LYS A 28 12.47 1.96 -19.25
CA LYS A 28 13.39 2.76 -20.06
C LYS A 28 12.55 3.58 -21.04
N ASN A 29 12.71 4.90 -21.04
CA ASN A 29 11.94 5.83 -21.88
C ASN A 29 10.40 5.61 -21.79
N GLY A 30 9.88 5.30 -20.60
CA GLY A 30 8.45 5.06 -20.38
C GLY A 30 7.97 3.64 -20.74
N HIS A 31 8.81 2.80 -21.34
CA HIS A 31 8.46 1.42 -21.71
C HIS A 31 8.99 0.41 -20.69
N ILE A 32 8.24 -0.66 -20.46
CA ILE A 32 8.68 -1.79 -19.62
C ILE A 32 9.76 -2.56 -20.38
N VAL A 33 10.98 -2.56 -19.83
CA VAL A 33 12.11 -3.35 -20.36
C VAL A 33 12.37 -4.61 -19.54
N GLU A 34 11.87 -4.64 -18.30
CA GLU A 34 11.92 -5.83 -17.47
C GLU A 34 10.65 -5.89 -16.60
N GLU A 35 9.83 -6.90 -16.83
CA GLU A 35 8.64 -7.15 -16.02
C GLU A 35 8.98 -8.05 -14.84
N VAL A 36 8.65 -7.59 -13.63
CA VAL A 36 8.74 -8.43 -12.43
C VAL A 36 7.47 -9.28 -12.30
N PRO A 37 7.46 -10.38 -11.54
CA PRO A 37 6.28 -11.24 -11.39
C PRO A 37 4.99 -10.45 -11.14
N TYR A 38 3.97 -10.70 -11.97
CA TYR A 38 2.67 -10.01 -11.94
C TYR A 38 2.75 -8.48 -12.03
N GLY A 39 3.83 -7.92 -12.57
CA GLY A 39 4.07 -6.48 -12.63
C GLY A 39 4.16 -5.81 -11.25
N ALA A 40 4.57 -6.55 -10.21
CA ALA A 40 4.51 -6.15 -8.80
C ALA A 40 3.09 -5.85 -8.28
N LYS A 41 2.07 -6.40 -8.95
CA LYS A 41 0.65 -6.24 -8.60
C LYS A 41 0.00 -7.54 -8.11
N GLY A 42 0.79 -8.59 -7.86
CA GLY A 42 0.26 -9.87 -7.40
C GLY A 42 -0.27 -9.79 -5.95
N ASN A 43 -1.30 -10.56 -5.62
CA ASN A 43 -1.73 -10.73 -4.24
C ASN A 43 -0.77 -11.64 -3.46
N TRP A 44 -0.92 -11.72 -2.13
CA TRP A 44 -0.01 -12.51 -1.28
C TRP A 44 0.03 -13.99 -1.68
N LEU A 45 -1.10 -14.57 -2.13
CA LEU A 45 -1.18 -15.97 -2.55
C LEU A 45 -0.39 -16.21 -3.84
N GLN A 46 -0.53 -15.31 -4.82
CA GLN A 46 0.26 -15.32 -6.05
C GLN A 46 1.76 -15.19 -5.74
N ILE A 47 2.13 -14.28 -4.83
CA ILE A 47 3.51 -14.08 -4.37
C ILE A 47 4.05 -15.34 -3.67
N LYS A 48 3.26 -15.98 -2.82
CA LYS A 48 3.59 -17.26 -2.17
C LYS A 48 3.80 -18.37 -3.20
N ASN A 49 2.91 -18.48 -4.18
CA ASN A 49 2.97 -19.53 -5.21
C ASN A 49 4.17 -19.37 -6.15
N ILE A 50 4.48 -18.15 -6.59
CA ILE A 50 5.67 -17.92 -7.43
C ILE A 50 6.96 -18.15 -6.64
N THR A 51 7.00 -17.79 -5.36
CA THR A 51 8.12 -18.11 -4.46
C THR A 51 8.34 -19.63 -4.39
N LYS A 52 7.27 -20.40 -4.16
CA LYS A 52 7.32 -21.88 -4.15
C LYS A 52 7.76 -22.47 -5.50
N LYS A 53 7.29 -21.91 -6.61
CA LYS A 53 7.66 -22.35 -7.96
C LYS A 53 9.17 -22.17 -8.22
N ILE A 54 9.73 -21.02 -7.84
CA ILE A 54 11.15 -20.71 -8.07
C ILE A 54 12.04 -21.54 -7.14
N THR A 55 11.70 -21.66 -5.86
CA THR A 55 12.45 -22.52 -4.92
C THR A 55 12.53 -23.96 -5.39
N LYS A 56 11.41 -24.55 -5.84
CA LYS A 56 11.39 -25.89 -6.42
C LYS A 56 12.27 -25.98 -7.68
N LYS A 57 12.19 -24.99 -8.58
CA LYS A 57 12.98 -24.94 -9.81
C LYS A 57 14.49 -24.89 -9.52
N GLU A 58 14.88 -24.11 -8.53
CA GLU A 58 16.29 -23.88 -8.16
C GLU A 58 16.80 -24.89 -7.10
N LYS A 59 15.97 -25.84 -6.69
CA LYS A 59 16.28 -26.83 -5.63
C LYS A 59 16.75 -26.17 -4.33
N ILE A 60 16.20 -24.99 -4.01
CA ILE A 60 16.51 -24.26 -2.77
C ILE A 60 15.53 -24.74 -1.70
N ASP A 61 16.07 -25.25 -0.60
CA ASP A 61 15.27 -25.61 0.57
C ASP A 61 14.87 -24.34 1.35
N LEU A 62 13.59 -23.97 1.23
CA LEU A 62 12.92 -23.00 2.09
C LEU A 62 11.80 -23.69 2.88
N SER A 63 12.05 -24.86 3.46
CA SER A 63 11.08 -25.57 4.32
C SER A 63 10.75 -24.77 5.59
N LYS A 64 11.75 -24.11 6.19
CA LYS A 64 11.59 -23.24 7.38
C LYS A 64 12.50 -21.99 7.31
N PRO A 65 12.33 -21.11 6.30
CA PRO A 65 13.19 -19.96 6.16
C PRO A 65 12.91 -18.95 7.27
N SER A 66 13.94 -18.32 7.80
CA SER A 66 13.75 -17.11 8.60
C SER A 66 13.09 -16.02 7.75
N SER A 67 12.38 -15.08 8.39
CA SER A 67 11.77 -13.95 7.68
C SER A 67 12.78 -13.17 6.83
N GLN A 68 14.02 -13.03 7.32
CA GLN A 68 15.10 -12.38 6.59
C GLN A 68 15.59 -13.18 5.39
N GLN A 69 15.73 -14.51 5.51
CA GLN A 69 16.09 -15.38 4.39
C GLN A 69 15.02 -15.32 3.29
N LEU A 70 13.75 -15.42 3.67
CA LEU A 70 12.63 -15.34 2.74
C LEU A 70 12.55 -13.95 2.06
N TYR A 71 12.79 -12.87 2.81
CA TYR A 71 12.87 -11.52 2.28
C TYR A 71 13.99 -11.39 1.24
N ASN A 72 15.21 -11.83 1.58
CA ASN A 72 16.37 -11.75 0.70
C ASN A 72 16.19 -12.59 -0.56
N PHE A 73 15.63 -13.79 -0.43
CA PHE A 73 15.26 -14.64 -1.57
C PHE A 73 14.29 -13.91 -2.50
N ARG A 74 13.16 -13.44 -1.98
CA ARG A 74 12.15 -12.72 -2.77
C ARG A 74 12.74 -11.49 -3.46
N LYS A 75 13.58 -10.73 -2.76
CA LYS A 75 14.27 -9.55 -3.31
C LYS A 75 15.23 -9.93 -4.45
N LYS A 76 16.04 -10.97 -4.28
CA LYS A 76 16.96 -11.49 -5.32
C LYS A 76 16.21 -11.86 -6.59
N HIS A 77 15.05 -12.50 -6.46
CA HIS A 77 14.22 -12.92 -7.59
C HIS A 77 13.18 -11.88 -8.03
N LYS A 78 13.29 -10.63 -7.56
CA LYS A 78 12.36 -9.52 -7.87
C LYS A 78 10.90 -9.84 -7.58
N ILE A 79 10.62 -10.79 -6.69
CA ILE A 79 9.28 -11.16 -6.25
C ILE A 79 8.86 -10.18 -5.18
N GLY A 80 7.91 -9.30 -5.48
CA GLY A 80 7.44 -8.33 -4.52
C GLY A 80 6.13 -7.69 -4.92
N ILE A 81 5.79 -6.63 -4.20
CA ILE A 81 4.57 -5.84 -4.44
C ILE A 81 4.92 -4.36 -4.39
N ASP A 82 4.35 -3.56 -5.28
CA ASP A 82 4.50 -2.10 -5.20
C ASP A 82 3.46 -1.49 -4.25
N CYS A 83 3.58 -0.19 -3.99
CA CYS A 83 2.72 0.51 -3.03
C CYS A 83 1.23 0.50 -3.43
N SER A 84 0.94 0.69 -4.72
CA SER A 84 -0.44 0.76 -5.21
C SER A 84 -1.06 -0.62 -5.46
N GLY A 85 -0.26 -1.65 -5.72
CA GLY A 85 -0.68 -3.05 -5.73
C GLY A 85 -1.07 -3.51 -4.34
N LEU A 86 -0.26 -3.18 -3.32
CA LEU A 86 -0.62 -3.45 -1.92
C LEU A 86 -1.92 -2.74 -1.54
N ALA A 87 -2.00 -1.42 -1.79
CA ALA A 87 -3.20 -0.66 -1.49
C ALA A 87 -4.43 -1.25 -2.21
N TYR A 88 -4.33 -1.60 -3.50
CA TYR A 88 -5.44 -2.22 -4.23
C TYR A 88 -5.95 -3.48 -3.56
N HIS A 89 -5.08 -4.44 -3.18
CA HIS A 89 -5.55 -5.70 -2.60
C HIS A 89 -6.20 -5.52 -1.23
N LEU A 90 -5.68 -4.59 -0.43
CA LEU A 90 -6.29 -4.25 0.87
C LEU A 90 -7.64 -3.51 0.70
N LEU A 91 -7.74 -2.63 -0.31
CA LEU A 91 -9.01 -1.99 -0.67
C LEU A 91 -10.02 -3.00 -1.22
N ASP A 92 -9.57 -3.94 -2.06
CA ASP A 92 -10.41 -5.01 -2.60
C ASP A 92 -10.93 -5.91 -1.49
N LYS A 93 -10.07 -6.31 -0.54
CA LYS A 93 -10.48 -7.05 0.66
C LYS A 93 -11.48 -6.26 1.51
N THR A 94 -11.23 -4.98 1.72
CA THR A 94 -12.16 -4.10 2.45
C THR A 94 -13.52 -4.04 1.77
N TYR A 95 -13.53 -3.86 0.45
CA TYR A 95 -14.75 -3.79 -0.34
C TYR A 95 -15.51 -5.13 -0.33
N GLN A 96 -14.80 -6.25 -0.39
CA GLN A 96 -15.40 -7.59 -0.26
C GLN A 96 -16.05 -7.80 1.11
N LEU A 97 -15.41 -7.36 2.19
CA LEU A 97 -15.99 -7.50 3.53
C LEU A 97 -17.26 -6.66 3.72
N LEU A 98 -17.35 -5.52 3.05
CA LEU A 98 -18.48 -4.59 3.18
C LEU A 98 -19.63 -4.91 2.22
N PHE A 99 -19.32 -5.38 1.01
CA PHE A 99 -20.30 -5.49 -0.08
C PHE A 99 -20.35 -6.88 -0.72
N ASN A 100 -19.54 -7.84 -0.24
CA ASN A 100 -19.42 -9.19 -0.80
C ASN A 100 -19.10 -9.21 -2.31
N GLN A 101 -18.34 -8.23 -2.78
CA GLN A 101 -17.97 -8.04 -4.19
C GLN A 101 -16.52 -7.57 -4.31
N SER A 102 -15.89 -7.73 -5.47
CA SER A 102 -14.57 -7.13 -5.72
C SER A 102 -14.69 -5.68 -6.17
N ILE A 103 -13.72 -4.85 -5.77
CA ILE A 103 -13.64 -3.42 -6.11
C ILE A 103 -13.24 -3.18 -7.57
N LYS A 104 -12.77 -4.22 -8.28
CA LYS A 104 -12.20 -4.17 -9.63
C LYS A 104 -12.98 -3.28 -10.60
N PHE A 105 -14.30 -3.42 -10.65
CA PHE A 105 -15.15 -2.73 -11.62
C PHE A 105 -15.46 -1.28 -11.23
N LYS A 106 -15.28 -0.92 -9.95
CA LYS A 106 -15.51 0.43 -9.43
C LYS A 106 -14.36 1.38 -9.76
N LEU A 107 -13.13 0.88 -9.85
CA LEU A 107 -11.93 1.71 -10.05
C LEU A 107 -11.58 1.89 -11.52
N VAL A 108 -11.43 3.13 -11.97
CA VAL A 108 -11.00 3.50 -13.33
C VAL A 108 -9.47 3.61 -13.38
N GLY A 109 -8.81 2.82 -14.22
CA GLY A 109 -7.37 2.84 -14.45
C GLY A 109 -6.96 3.48 -15.77
N THR A 110 -5.75 3.17 -16.23
CA THR A 110 -5.19 3.67 -17.51
C THR A 110 -6.11 3.39 -18.69
N ASN A 111 -6.33 4.39 -19.55
CA ASN A 111 -7.20 4.33 -20.73
C ASN A 111 -8.62 3.83 -20.40
N ASN A 112 -9.15 4.24 -19.24
CA ASN A 112 -10.43 3.81 -18.68
C ASN A 112 -10.58 2.29 -18.45
N LYS A 113 -9.49 1.52 -18.52
CA LYS A 113 -9.49 0.07 -18.27
C LYS A 113 -9.48 -0.22 -16.78
N LYS A 114 -10.04 -1.37 -16.41
CA LYS A 114 -10.21 -1.83 -15.01
C LYS A 114 -9.12 -2.81 -14.58
N GLY A 115 -8.93 -2.94 -13.27
CA GLY A 115 -8.06 -3.95 -12.64
C GLY A 115 -6.71 -3.44 -12.16
N VAL A 116 -6.10 -4.19 -11.23
CA VAL A 116 -4.92 -3.79 -10.46
C VAL A 116 -3.71 -3.35 -11.31
N ARG A 117 -3.48 -4.01 -12.46
CA ARG A 117 -2.38 -3.67 -13.38
C ARG A 117 -2.57 -2.36 -14.14
N ARG A 118 -3.75 -1.74 -14.03
CA ARG A 118 -4.10 -0.45 -14.64
C ARG A 118 -4.13 0.68 -13.62
N LEU A 119 -3.77 0.43 -12.37
CA LEU A 119 -3.86 1.40 -11.28
C LEU A 119 -2.47 1.77 -10.76
N SER A 120 -2.27 3.06 -10.57
CA SER A 120 -1.11 3.67 -9.91
C SER A 120 -1.53 4.39 -8.63
N ALA A 121 -0.57 4.83 -7.81
CA ALA A 121 -0.84 5.66 -6.64
C ALA A 121 -1.63 6.93 -7.00
N ASN A 122 -1.25 7.61 -8.10
CA ASN A 122 -2.01 8.74 -8.63
C ASN A 122 -3.45 8.36 -9.01
N MET A 123 -3.67 7.24 -9.69
CA MET A 123 -5.02 6.84 -10.10
C MET A 123 -5.91 6.48 -8.92
N LEU A 124 -5.38 5.81 -7.89
CA LEU A 124 -6.15 5.50 -6.68
C LEU A 124 -6.58 6.76 -5.92
N THR A 125 -5.83 7.85 -6.03
CA THR A 125 -6.04 9.09 -5.25
C THR A 125 -6.52 10.28 -6.11
N ASN A 126 -6.82 10.06 -7.39
CA ASN A 126 -7.29 11.13 -8.27
C ASN A 126 -8.79 11.42 -8.06
N PRO A 127 -9.30 12.58 -8.54
CA PRO A 127 -10.71 12.93 -8.42
C PRO A 127 -11.68 12.01 -9.18
N ILE A 128 -11.21 11.13 -10.08
CA ILE A 128 -12.06 10.16 -10.76
C ILE A 128 -12.48 9.06 -9.76
N ASN A 129 -11.50 8.49 -9.04
CA ASN A 129 -11.73 7.36 -8.14
C ASN A 129 -11.98 7.78 -6.68
N SER A 130 -11.52 8.97 -6.28
CA SER A 130 -11.43 9.38 -4.89
C SER A 130 -11.94 10.80 -4.63
N MET A 131 -12.15 11.09 -3.35
CA MET A 131 -12.40 12.43 -2.80
C MET A 131 -11.46 12.71 -1.63
N PRO A 132 -11.06 13.97 -1.41
CA PRO A 132 -10.18 14.33 -0.30
C PRO A 132 -10.90 14.26 1.05
N ILE A 133 -10.15 13.91 2.10
CA ILE A 133 -10.60 13.96 3.50
C ILE A 133 -9.93 15.18 4.15
N LEU A 134 -10.75 16.19 4.44
CA LEU A 134 -10.27 17.51 4.88
C LEU A 134 -10.06 17.63 6.39
N LYS A 135 -10.68 16.74 7.18
CA LYS A 135 -10.64 16.80 8.64
C LYS A 135 -10.20 15.47 9.24
N TYR A 136 -9.38 15.50 10.28
CA TYR A 136 -8.78 14.29 10.86
C TYR A 136 -9.80 13.40 11.57
N GLU A 137 -10.87 13.96 12.12
CA GLU A 137 -11.98 13.20 12.69
C GLU A 137 -12.69 12.30 11.68
N ASN A 138 -12.60 12.64 10.39
CA ASN A 138 -13.25 11.88 9.33
C ASN A 138 -12.37 10.73 8.80
N ILE A 139 -11.11 10.63 9.22
CA ILE A 139 -10.22 9.55 8.78
C ILE A 139 -10.74 8.21 9.30
N GLN A 140 -10.77 7.21 8.42
CA GLN A 140 -11.16 5.84 8.75
C GLN A 140 -10.30 4.79 8.05
N THR A 141 -10.53 3.53 8.40
CA THR A 141 -9.94 2.37 7.69
C THR A 141 -10.21 2.45 6.18
N ALA A 142 -9.21 2.09 5.37
CA ALA A 142 -9.25 2.11 3.91
C ALA A 142 -9.24 3.50 3.25
N ASP A 143 -9.07 4.58 4.02
CA ASP A 143 -8.56 5.83 3.47
C ASP A 143 -7.10 5.66 3.01
N LEU A 144 -6.68 6.49 2.06
CA LEU A 144 -5.37 6.45 1.43
C LEU A 144 -4.62 7.75 1.69
N ILE A 145 -3.36 7.67 2.07
CA ILE A 145 -2.46 8.83 2.06
C ILE A 145 -1.77 8.85 0.70
N ARG A 146 -2.05 9.88 -0.10
CA ARG A 146 -1.28 10.24 -1.30
C ARG A 146 0.02 10.89 -0.84
N PHE A 147 1.14 10.37 -1.31
CA PHE A 147 2.44 10.73 -0.78
C PHE A 147 3.49 10.91 -1.89
N ASN A 148 4.43 11.83 -1.66
CA ASN A 148 5.51 12.17 -2.58
C ASN A 148 4.98 12.51 -3.98
N GLN A 149 4.04 13.45 -4.05
CA GLN A 149 3.47 13.97 -5.29
C GLN A 149 2.83 12.84 -6.12
N ALA A 150 2.01 12.01 -5.46
CA ALA A 150 1.33 10.86 -6.07
C ALA A 150 2.21 9.71 -6.57
N LYS A 151 3.51 9.72 -6.26
CA LYS A 151 4.43 8.62 -6.60
C LYS A 151 4.31 7.45 -5.63
N HIS A 152 3.69 7.67 -4.46
CA HIS A 152 3.48 6.67 -3.43
C HIS A 152 2.06 6.76 -2.85
N VAL A 153 1.57 5.63 -2.35
CA VAL A 153 0.29 5.56 -1.65
C VAL A 153 0.44 4.68 -0.41
N ILE A 154 -0.22 5.08 0.66
CA ILE A 154 -0.20 4.42 1.96
C ILE A 154 -1.65 4.09 2.33
N PHE A 155 -1.90 2.88 2.83
CA PHE A 155 -3.23 2.44 3.25
C PHE A 155 -3.41 2.70 4.75
N ILE A 156 -4.46 3.42 5.14
CA ILE A 156 -4.81 3.66 6.54
C ILE A 156 -5.55 2.44 7.08
N VAL A 157 -4.99 1.83 8.12
CA VAL A 157 -5.53 0.63 8.76
C VAL A 157 -6.60 1.02 9.77
N GLU A 158 -6.31 2.03 10.59
CA GLU A 158 -7.25 2.61 11.54
C GLU A 158 -6.77 3.97 12.03
N LYS A 159 -7.69 4.77 12.57
CA LYS A 159 -7.38 5.93 13.41
C LYS A 159 -7.98 5.68 14.79
N LYS A 160 -7.14 5.73 15.83
CA LYS A 160 -7.56 5.69 17.23
C LYS A 160 -7.03 6.93 17.91
N ASP A 161 -7.93 7.75 18.45
CA ASP A 161 -7.60 9.03 19.07
C ASP A 161 -6.77 9.92 18.13
N ASN A 162 -5.55 10.27 18.53
CA ASN A 162 -4.59 11.06 17.76
C ASN A 162 -3.57 10.20 16.99
N ILE A 163 -3.77 8.89 16.87
CA ILE A 163 -2.84 7.97 16.18
C ILE A 163 -3.51 7.41 14.93
N ILE A 164 -2.87 7.63 13.77
CA ILE A 164 -3.20 6.95 12.52
C ILE A 164 -2.23 5.78 12.37
N THR A 165 -2.74 4.56 12.37
CA THR A 165 -1.95 3.37 12.04
C THR A 165 -2.12 3.07 10.56
N TYR A 166 -1.02 2.87 9.85
CA TYR A 166 -1.01 2.64 8.41
C TYR A 166 -0.11 1.47 8.02
N VAL A 167 -0.28 0.99 6.79
CA VAL A 167 0.60 0.02 6.15
C VAL A 167 0.99 0.52 4.76
N HIS A 168 2.23 0.28 4.37
CA HIS A 168 2.68 0.52 3.00
C HIS A 168 3.84 -0.40 2.61
N ASN A 169 4.28 -0.31 1.36
CA ASN A 169 5.55 -0.88 0.92
C ASN A 169 6.33 0.18 0.16
N SER A 170 7.46 0.62 0.72
CA SER A 170 8.25 1.71 0.17
C SER A 170 9.70 1.29 -0.01
N ARG A 171 10.31 1.74 -1.11
CA ARG A 171 11.77 1.65 -1.31
C ARG A 171 12.53 2.80 -0.66
N TYR A 172 11.84 3.72 0.00
CA TYR A 172 12.43 4.96 0.53
C TYR A 172 12.52 5.01 2.06
N THR A 173 11.91 4.05 2.76
CA THR A 173 11.98 3.92 4.22
C THR A 173 13.16 3.07 4.65
N GLN A 174 13.70 3.33 5.86
CA GLN A 174 14.73 2.49 6.48
C GLN A 174 14.20 1.08 6.75
N LYS A 175 13.01 0.96 7.34
CA LYS A 175 12.30 -0.31 7.45
C LYS A 175 11.87 -0.78 6.07
N ARG A 176 12.31 -1.98 5.68
CA ARG A 176 12.14 -2.50 4.32
C ARG A 176 10.99 -3.50 4.22
N GLY A 177 10.42 -3.61 3.02
CA GLY A 177 9.29 -4.48 2.73
C GLY A 177 7.96 -3.92 3.23
N VAL A 178 6.89 -4.69 3.14
CA VAL A 178 5.60 -4.29 3.72
C VAL A 178 5.72 -4.23 5.24
N HIS A 179 5.31 -3.12 5.81
CA HIS A 179 5.31 -2.92 7.26
C HIS A 179 4.26 -1.90 7.69
N TYR A 180 3.92 -1.97 8.98
CA TYR A 180 3.18 -0.93 9.68
C TYR A 180 4.07 0.26 10.03
N GLY A 181 3.44 1.43 9.99
CA GLY A 181 3.91 2.67 10.58
C GLY A 181 2.76 3.41 11.27
N GLN A 182 3.10 4.50 11.95
CA GLN A 182 2.17 5.33 12.71
C GLN A 182 2.42 6.81 12.45
N ILE A 183 1.35 7.60 12.48
CA ILE A 183 1.38 9.06 12.52
C ILE A 183 0.68 9.49 13.81
N LYS A 184 1.42 10.17 14.69
CA LYS A 184 0.86 10.85 15.85
C LYS A 184 0.51 12.29 15.45
N ILE A 185 -0.78 12.60 15.50
CA ILE A 185 -1.35 13.93 15.27
C ILE A 185 -1.01 14.80 16.48
N THR A 186 -0.03 15.69 16.30
CA THR A 186 0.43 16.64 17.33
C THR A 186 -0.10 18.05 17.08
N ASN A 187 -0.52 18.36 15.86
CA ASN A 187 -1.09 19.65 15.49
C ASN A 187 -2.28 19.45 14.52
N PRO A 188 -3.51 19.24 15.03
CA PRO A 188 -4.69 18.91 14.23
C PRO A 188 -5.06 19.96 13.17
N GLN A 189 -4.58 21.20 13.31
CA GLN A 189 -4.86 22.31 12.39
C GLN A 189 -3.82 22.41 11.26
N LYS A 190 -2.82 21.52 11.23
CA LYS A 190 -1.77 21.47 10.22
C LYS A 190 -1.80 20.14 9.47
N SER A 191 -1.29 20.14 8.24
CA SER A 191 -1.20 18.97 7.37
C SER A 191 -0.23 17.89 7.89
N LEU A 192 -0.27 16.70 7.31
CA LEU A 192 0.48 15.52 7.79
C LEU A 192 2.00 15.71 7.87
N ASN A 193 2.60 16.62 7.09
CA ASN A 193 4.03 16.93 7.16
C ASN A 193 4.44 17.61 8.49
N PHE A 194 3.49 18.16 9.25
CA PHE A 194 3.74 18.74 10.57
C PHE A 194 3.50 17.75 11.71
N GLN A 195 3.18 16.50 11.40
CA GLN A 195 2.85 15.47 12.39
C GLN A 195 4.05 14.56 12.61
N GLN A 196 4.04 13.78 13.68
CA GLN A 196 5.14 12.89 13.99
C GLN A 196 4.92 11.53 13.32
N TRP A 197 5.79 11.17 12.39
CA TRP A 197 5.77 9.87 11.70
C TRP A 197 6.76 8.92 12.35
N SER A 198 6.39 7.65 12.48
CA SER A 198 7.29 6.60 12.95
C SER A 198 8.33 6.19 11.91
N ASP A 199 8.01 6.36 10.62
CA ASP A 199 8.95 6.02 9.55
C ASP A 199 10.01 7.08 9.35
N THR A 200 11.19 6.61 8.98
CA THR A 200 12.35 7.42 8.62
C THR A 200 12.76 7.10 7.19
N HIS A 201 13.10 8.13 6.43
CA HIS A 201 13.66 7.96 5.09
C HIS A 201 15.06 7.35 5.15
N LEU A 202 15.53 6.75 4.05
CA LEU A 202 16.86 6.12 3.99
C LEU A 202 18.05 7.03 4.33
N ASN A 203 17.89 8.33 4.16
CA ASN A 203 18.90 9.33 4.51
C ASN A 203 18.81 9.79 5.98
N GLY A 204 17.99 9.13 6.81
CA GLY A 204 17.80 9.47 8.22
C GLY A 204 16.80 10.59 8.49
N GLN A 205 16.26 11.25 7.45
CA GLN A 205 15.28 12.32 7.65
C GLN A 205 13.89 11.78 8.02
N PRO A 206 13.09 12.52 8.81
CA PRO A 206 11.69 12.18 9.08
C PRO A 206 10.91 11.98 7.78
N TYR A 207 10.11 10.92 7.70
CA TYR A 207 9.36 10.63 6.47
C TYR A 207 8.33 11.72 6.14
N SER A 208 7.86 12.45 7.14
CA SER A 208 6.96 13.61 7.01
C SER A 208 7.49 14.71 6.06
N GLN A 209 8.81 14.88 5.92
CA GLN A 209 9.41 15.89 5.03
C GLN A 209 9.14 15.63 3.55
N PHE A 210 8.76 14.41 3.18
CA PHE A 210 8.46 14.02 1.80
C PHE A 210 6.95 14.03 1.49
N PHE A 211 6.15 14.59 2.41
CA PHE A 211 4.73 14.85 2.21
C PHE A 211 4.54 16.31 1.76
N PHE A 212 4.08 16.51 0.53
CA PHE A 212 4.01 17.80 -0.13
C PHE A 212 2.55 18.25 -0.36
N PRO A 213 1.89 18.87 0.64
CA PRO A 213 0.47 19.22 0.53
C PRO A 213 0.20 20.20 -0.63
N ASN A 214 1.11 21.15 -0.86
CA ASN A 214 1.02 22.10 -1.98
C ASN A 214 1.17 21.44 -3.37
N SER A 215 1.64 20.19 -3.42
CA SER A 215 1.73 19.37 -4.64
C SER A 215 0.63 18.30 -4.71
N GLY A 216 -0.41 18.44 -3.89
CA GLY A 216 -1.59 17.59 -3.88
C GLY A 216 -1.47 16.32 -3.03
N ASP A 217 -0.43 16.17 -2.21
CA ASP A 217 -0.43 15.12 -1.18
C ASP A 217 -1.51 15.39 -0.13
N GLY A 218 -2.13 14.33 0.39
CA GLY A 218 -3.36 14.45 1.17
C GLY A 218 -3.90 13.09 1.57
N ILE A 219 -5.02 13.10 2.29
CA ILE A 219 -5.78 11.89 2.60
C ILE A 219 -6.98 11.83 1.65
N PHE A 220 -7.24 10.64 1.10
CA PHE A 220 -8.24 10.41 0.08
C PHE A 220 -9.06 9.17 0.39
N ARG A 221 -10.37 9.25 0.16
CA ARG A 221 -11.30 8.11 0.23
C ARG A 221 -11.79 7.77 -1.15
N LEU A 222 -11.81 6.48 -1.48
CA LEU A 222 -12.44 6.02 -2.72
C LEU A 222 -13.93 6.37 -2.70
N LYS A 223 -14.46 6.91 -3.81
CA LYS A 223 -15.89 7.24 -3.94
C LYS A 223 -16.81 6.03 -3.78
N CYS A 224 -16.33 4.83 -4.11
CA CYS A 224 -17.11 3.61 -3.89
C CYS A 224 -17.19 3.17 -2.41
N LEU A 225 -16.46 3.84 -1.51
CA LEU A 225 -16.45 3.61 -0.06
C LEU A 225 -17.08 4.77 0.74
N THR A 226 -17.70 5.76 0.09
CA THR A 226 -18.22 6.96 0.80
C THR A 226 -19.58 6.78 1.43
N ASN A 227 -20.34 5.74 1.03
CA ASN A 227 -21.67 5.46 1.57
C ASN A 227 -21.59 4.59 2.85
N LEU A 228 -20.55 4.75 3.67
CA LEU A 228 -20.24 3.97 4.88
C LEU A 228 -20.33 4.81 6.16
#